data_AF-A0A314UYG9-F1
#
_entry.id   AF-A0A314UYG9-F1
#
_cell.length_a   1.000
_cell.length_b   1.000
_cell.length_c   1.000
_cell.angle_alpha   90.00
_cell.angle_beta   90.00
_cell.angle_gamma   90.00
#
_symmetry.space_group_name_H-M   'P 1'
#
loop_
_entity.id
_entity.type
_entity.pdbx_description
1 polymer ?
#
loop_
_entity_poly.entity_id
_entity_poly.type
_entity_poly.pdbx_seq_one_letter_code
_entity_poly.pdbx_strand_id
1 'polypeptide(L)'
;MSGKRRGWSDSAPLLAQQHSQQKSQHPYQPRSVSLEMTTSTVPGTARSVFLGIDVGTGSARAGLFDENGKLLGSSSSPIQIWKDGDCVEQSSTDIWHAISAAVKAACSLAEVSKEEVKGMGFAATCSLVAVDAEGSPVTVSWSGDSRRNIIVWMDHRAVEQAERINSRNSTVLQYCGGALSPEMQPPKLLWVKENLPDSWSMVFRWMDLSDWLSYRATGDDTRSLCTTVCKWTYLGHAHMHQNNEKDSRDMEACGWDDDFWEEIGLSDLVDGHHAKIGRSVAFPGHPLGSGLTSTAAKELGLVAGIPVGTSLIDAHAGGVGSLIRKLYAVVMVLVCGTSTCHMAISQNKLFIPGVWGPYWSAMVPEHWLTEGGQSATGALLDYMVENHVASPHLANRAASQRISLFELLNKILETMMLDLKRPFLASLTEDMHVLPDFHGNRSPIADPKAKGMLCGLTLDTSEKQLALQYLATVQGIAYGTRHIVEHCNAHGHEIDTILACGGLVKNALFIQEHADIIGCPIILPRESEPVLLGAAILGAVAARKYCSLHEAMKALNAAGQVIHPSKDPKVKKYHDAKYRIFRELYEQQLSHRSIMD
;
A
#
# COMPACT_ATOMS: atom_id res chain seq x y z
N MET A 1 3.84 -32.74 -18.90
CA MET A 1 4.14 -31.81 -20.02
C MET A 1 3.75 -30.42 -19.57
N SER A 2 4.75 -29.61 -19.21
CA SER A 2 4.62 -28.33 -18.51
C SER A 2 4.40 -27.16 -19.48
N GLY A 3 3.22 -26.56 -19.45
CA GLY A 3 2.93 -25.28 -20.10
C GLY A 3 3.06 -24.13 -19.10
N LYS A 4 4.07 -23.27 -19.29
CA LYS A 4 4.26 -22.02 -18.55
C LYS A 4 3.09 -21.06 -18.83
N ARG A 5 2.38 -20.60 -17.79
CA ARG A 5 1.36 -19.52 -17.87
C ARG A 5 2.03 -18.19 -17.54
N ARG A 6 1.87 -17.18 -18.41
CA ARG A 6 2.28 -15.78 -18.17
C ARG A 6 1.06 -14.99 -17.72
N GLY A 7 1.18 -14.30 -16.59
CA GLY A 7 0.22 -13.26 -16.16
C GLY A 7 0.32 -12.04 -17.07
N TRP A 8 -0.82 -11.38 -17.30
CA TRP A 8 -0.90 -10.21 -18.17
C TRP A 8 -0.50 -8.97 -17.38
N SER A 9 0.62 -8.35 -17.76
CA SER A 9 0.99 -6.99 -17.33
C SER A 9 1.52 -6.22 -18.53
N ASP A 10 0.88 -5.08 -18.80
CA ASP A 10 1.30 -3.93 -19.60
C ASP A 10 2.44 -4.14 -20.61
N SER A 11 2.06 -4.34 -21.88
CA SER A 11 3.00 -4.16 -23.00
C SER A 11 2.25 -3.70 -24.26
N ALA A 12 2.28 -2.39 -24.52
CA ALA A 12 2.04 -1.83 -25.86
C ALA A 12 3.38 -1.27 -26.39
N PRO A 13 3.87 -1.67 -27.58
CA PRO A 13 5.12 -1.15 -28.12
C PRO A 13 4.93 0.21 -28.82
N LEU A 14 5.80 1.17 -28.49
CA LEU A 14 6.00 2.43 -29.21
C LEU A 14 6.80 2.17 -30.49
N LEU A 15 6.23 2.53 -31.65
CA LEU A 15 6.88 2.46 -32.95
C LEU A 15 7.70 3.72 -33.22
N ALA A 16 8.99 3.52 -33.47
CA ALA A 16 9.95 4.55 -33.87
C ALA A 16 9.67 5.02 -35.31
N GLN A 17 9.53 6.35 -35.49
CA GLN A 17 9.52 6.98 -36.81
C GLN A 17 10.96 7.25 -37.27
N GLN A 18 11.36 6.63 -38.37
CA GLN A 18 12.60 6.94 -39.10
C GLN A 18 12.34 8.14 -40.02
N HIS A 19 13.02 9.27 -39.80
CA HIS A 19 13.09 10.37 -40.76
C HIS A 19 14.33 10.23 -41.64
N SER A 20 14.10 10.12 -42.95
CA SER A 20 15.10 10.11 -44.00
C SER A 20 15.63 11.52 -44.29
N GLN A 21 16.96 11.66 -44.32
CA GLN A 21 17.70 12.84 -44.79
C GLN A 21 17.62 12.98 -46.31
N GLN A 22 17.39 14.20 -46.82
CA GLN A 22 17.83 14.60 -48.15
C GLN A 22 18.42 16.01 -48.12
N LYS A 23 19.61 16.13 -48.72
CA LYS A 23 20.42 17.34 -48.90
C LYS A 23 19.96 18.13 -50.13
N SER A 24 19.95 19.46 -50.04
CA SER A 24 20.28 20.33 -51.20
C SER A 24 20.67 21.77 -50.78
N GLN A 25 21.94 22.07 -51.05
CA GLN A 25 22.62 23.28 -51.53
C GLN A 25 22.02 24.72 -51.33
N HIS A 26 22.86 25.57 -50.73
CA HIS A 26 22.97 27.04 -50.74
C HIS A 26 23.20 27.65 -52.15
N PRO A 27 23.11 29.00 -52.41
CA PRO A 27 23.61 30.10 -51.55
C PRO A 27 22.88 31.47 -51.59
N TYR A 28 23.18 32.35 -50.62
CA TYR A 28 23.70 33.72 -50.81
C TYR A 28 23.69 34.50 -49.46
N GLN A 29 24.85 35.06 -49.09
CA GLN A 29 25.05 35.96 -47.94
C GLN A 29 24.83 37.43 -48.33
N PRO A 30 24.59 38.31 -47.34
CA PRO A 30 25.52 39.41 -47.13
C PRO A 30 26.00 39.54 -45.68
N ARG A 31 27.27 39.93 -45.53
CA ARG A 31 28.00 40.11 -44.27
C ARG A 31 27.48 41.31 -43.48
N SER A 32 27.08 41.08 -42.22
CA SER A 32 27.02 42.10 -41.18
C SER A 32 27.94 41.70 -40.03
N VAL A 33 28.85 42.58 -39.65
CA VAL A 33 29.73 42.42 -38.49
C VAL A 33 28.90 42.68 -37.23
N SER A 34 28.68 41.66 -36.41
CA SER A 34 28.05 41.78 -35.09
C SER A 34 29.01 41.26 -34.02
N LEU A 35 29.34 42.13 -33.06
CA LEU A 35 30.08 41.78 -31.85
C LEU A 35 29.38 40.61 -31.14
N GLU A 36 30.10 39.52 -30.91
CA GLU A 36 29.69 38.47 -29.98
C GLU A 36 29.73 39.05 -28.55
N MET A 37 28.57 39.40 -28.02
CA MET A 37 28.36 39.43 -26.58
C MET A 37 28.11 37.99 -26.14
N THR A 38 29.12 37.41 -25.50
CA THR A 38 29.01 36.17 -24.73
C THR A 38 27.96 36.38 -23.64
N THR A 39 26.75 35.87 -23.87
CA THR A 39 25.77 35.69 -22.81
C THR A 39 26.33 34.62 -21.87
N SER A 40 26.85 35.04 -20.72
CA SER A 40 27.12 34.14 -19.61
C SER A 40 25.78 33.51 -19.22
N THR A 41 25.61 32.23 -19.53
CA THR A 41 24.59 31.42 -18.87
C THR A 41 24.97 31.38 -17.39
N VAL A 42 24.20 32.13 -16.59
CA VAL A 42 24.18 31.93 -15.14
C VAL A 42 23.89 30.43 -14.94
N PRO A 43 24.68 29.68 -14.16
CA PRO A 43 24.33 28.30 -13.84
C PRO A 43 22.94 28.33 -13.19
N GLY A 44 21.94 27.78 -13.87
CA GLY A 44 20.62 27.61 -13.29
C GLY A 44 20.81 26.90 -11.96
N THR A 45 20.20 27.41 -10.90
CA THR A 45 20.16 26.74 -9.59
C THR A 45 19.76 25.29 -9.83
N ALA A 46 20.66 24.35 -9.52
CA ALA A 46 20.40 22.93 -9.75
C ALA A 46 19.07 22.55 -9.08
N ARG A 47 18.19 21.92 -9.85
CA ARG A 47 16.85 21.54 -9.39
C ARG A 47 17.00 20.61 -8.18
N SER A 48 16.17 20.79 -7.16
CA SER A 48 16.07 19.82 -6.06
C SER A 48 14.96 18.81 -6.38
N VAL A 49 15.31 17.53 -6.36
CA VAL A 49 14.41 16.41 -6.65
C VAL A 49 14.44 15.41 -5.50
N PHE A 50 13.29 14.83 -5.19
CA PHE A 50 13.14 13.80 -4.15
C PHE A 50 12.75 12.47 -4.77
N LEU A 51 13.40 11.39 -4.32
CA LEU A 51 13.19 10.04 -4.81
C LEU A 51 12.32 9.24 -3.83
N GLY A 52 11.15 8.80 -4.31
CA GLY A 52 10.32 7.83 -3.61
C GLY A 52 10.52 6.44 -4.20
N ILE A 53 10.67 5.44 -3.34
CA ILE A 53 10.75 4.03 -3.73
C ILE A 53 9.62 3.28 -3.02
N ASP A 54 8.90 2.46 -3.77
CA ASP A 54 7.78 1.64 -3.28
C ASP A 54 7.94 0.19 -3.73
N VAL A 55 7.98 -0.75 -2.78
CA VAL A 55 8.05 -2.19 -3.05
C VAL A 55 6.73 -2.85 -2.70
N GLY A 56 5.89 -3.03 -3.72
CA GLY A 56 4.64 -3.76 -3.62
C GLY A 56 4.83 -5.28 -3.72
N THR A 57 3.73 -6.03 -3.83
CA THR A 57 3.76 -7.50 -3.93
C THR A 57 4.41 -8.01 -5.23
N GLY A 58 4.21 -7.32 -6.35
CA GLY A 58 4.61 -7.81 -7.69
C GLY A 58 5.74 -7.03 -8.37
N SER A 59 6.10 -5.85 -7.86
CA SER A 59 7.15 -5.02 -8.43
C SER A 59 7.73 -4.02 -7.43
N ALA A 60 8.97 -3.60 -7.70
CA ALA A 60 9.59 -2.42 -7.11
C ALA A 60 9.41 -1.23 -8.06
N ARG A 61 9.01 -0.09 -7.52
CA ARG A 61 8.75 1.15 -8.24
C ARG A 61 9.62 2.28 -7.71
N ALA A 62 10.03 3.18 -8.59
CA ALA A 62 10.74 4.39 -8.25
C ALA A 62 10.09 5.59 -8.94
N GLY A 63 9.99 6.72 -8.23
CA GLY A 63 9.43 7.97 -8.74
C GLY A 63 10.23 9.17 -8.27
N LEU A 64 10.47 10.12 -9.18
CA LEU A 64 11.16 11.37 -8.89
C LEU A 64 10.17 12.53 -8.87
N PHE A 65 10.22 13.34 -7.82
CA PHE A 65 9.31 14.45 -7.59
C PHE A 65 10.06 15.77 -7.43
N ASP A 66 9.51 16.85 -7.97
CA ASP A 66 10.03 18.19 -7.70
C ASP A 66 9.56 18.75 -6.35
N GLU A 67 10.02 19.95 -6.02
CA GLU A 67 9.69 20.66 -4.77
C GLU A 67 8.21 21.05 -4.62
N ASN A 68 7.38 20.84 -5.65
CA ASN A 68 5.93 21.05 -5.59
C ASN A 68 5.16 19.72 -5.54
N GLY A 69 5.85 18.58 -5.44
CA GLY A 69 5.26 17.25 -5.41
C GLY A 69 4.68 16.82 -6.76
N LYS A 70 5.25 17.30 -7.88
CA LYS A 70 4.90 16.84 -9.22
C LYS A 70 5.83 15.70 -9.63
N LEU A 71 5.26 14.58 -10.09
CA LEU A 71 6.01 13.48 -10.67
C LEU A 71 6.72 13.91 -11.97
N LEU A 72 8.02 13.63 -12.05
CA LEU A 72 8.90 13.95 -13.18
C LEU A 72 9.17 12.76 -14.06
N GLY A 73 9.27 11.59 -13.45
CA GLY A 73 9.44 10.31 -14.11
C GLY A 73 9.34 9.19 -13.09
N SER A 74 8.78 8.07 -13.53
CA SER A 74 8.65 6.86 -12.73
C SER A 74 8.97 5.63 -13.57
N SER A 75 9.41 4.57 -12.90
CA SER A 75 9.61 3.27 -13.52
C SER A 75 9.31 2.15 -12.52
N SER A 76 9.07 0.96 -13.04
CA SER A 76 8.79 -0.26 -12.27
C SER A 76 9.61 -1.42 -12.79
N SER A 77 10.06 -2.28 -11.89
CA SER A 77 10.74 -3.54 -12.21
C SER A 77 10.07 -4.70 -11.47
N PRO A 78 9.73 -5.81 -12.15
CA PRO A 78 9.08 -6.95 -11.51
C PRO A 78 9.99 -7.60 -10.48
N ILE A 79 9.39 -8.17 -9.43
CA ILE A 79 10.10 -8.94 -8.40
C ILE A 79 9.63 -10.39 -8.41
N GLN A 80 10.55 -11.29 -8.10
CA GLN A 80 10.28 -12.73 -8.05
C GLN A 80 9.46 -13.08 -6.81
N ILE A 81 8.37 -13.82 -7.02
CA ILE A 81 7.54 -14.40 -5.96
C ILE A 81 7.48 -15.92 -6.10
N TRP A 82 7.60 -16.63 -4.99
CA TRP A 82 7.34 -18.07 -4.91
C TRP A 82 6.10 -18.29 -4.07
N LYS A 83 5.14 -19.06 -4.58
CA LYS A 83 3.89 -19.40 -3.90
C LYS A 83 3.68 -20.90 -3.93
N ASP A 84 3.52 -21.49 -2.75
CA ASP A 84 3.18 -22.90 -2.56
C ASP A 84 2.16 -23.03 -1.42
N GLY A 85 0.90 -23.30 -1.79
CA GLY A 85 -0.23 -23.23 -0.85
C GLY A 85 -0.29 -21.85 -0.17
N ASP A 86 -0.26 -21.88 1.17
CA ASP A 86 -0.30 -20.70 2.05
C ASP A 86 1.09 -20.07 2.29
N CYS A 87 2.16 -20.71 1.80
CA CYS A 87 3.52 -20.20 1.87
C CYS A 87 3.83 -19.29 0.68
N VAL A 88 4.15 -18.02 0.94
CA VAL A 88 4.47 -16.98 -0.04
C VAL A 88 5.80 -16.33 0.33
N GLU A 89 6.78 -16.41 -0.55
CA GLU A 89 8.16 -15.99 -0.28
C GLU A 89 8.75 -15.12 -1.39
N GLN A 90 9.70 -14.27 -1.01
CA GLN A 90 10.44 -13.38 -1.89
C GLN A 90 11.95 -13.40 -1.55
N SER A 91 12.73 -12.66 -2.35
CA SER A 91 14.18 -12.52 -2.18
C SER A 91 14.55 -11.06 -1.97
N SER A 92 15.23 -10.75 -0.88
CA SER A 92 15.69 -9.38 -0.60
C SER A 92 16.72 -8.91 -1.64
N THR A 93 17.59 -9.81 -2.11
CA THR A 93 18.57 -9.55 -3.18
C THR A 93 17.88 -9.22 -4.51
N ASP A 94 16.85 -9.98 -4.89
CA ASP A 94 16.08 -9.73 -6.12
C ASP A 94 15.36 -8.39 -6.07
N ILE A 95 14.71 -8.08 -4.94
CA ILE A 95 14.05 -6.80 -4.70
C ILE A 95 15.04 -5.64 -4.84
N TRP A 96 16.24 -5.74 -4.26
CA TRP A 96 17.24 -4.67 -4.36
C TRP A 96 17.72 -4.46 -5.80
N HIS A 97 17.88 -5.53 -6.58
CA HIS A 97 18.19 -5.42 -8.01
C HIS A 97 17.05 -4.76 -8.80
N ALA A 98 15.79 -5.12 -8.50
CA ALA A 98 14.62 -4.50 -9.12
C ALA A 98 14.53 -2.99 -8.79
N ILE A 99 14.81 -2.60 -7.54
CA ILE A 99 14.91 -1.18 -7.14
C ILE A 99 16.01 -0.47 -7.94
N SER A 100 17.20 -1.07 -8.03
CA SER A 100 18.31 -0.49 -8.81
C SER A 100 17.93 -0.24 -10.27
N ALA A 101 17.24 -1.20 -10.90
CA ALA A 101 16.75 -1.06 -12.26
C ALA A 101 15.69 0.05 -12.39
N ALA A 102 14.71 0.07 -11.48
CA ALA A 102 13.64 1.06 -11.46
C ALA A 102 14.17 2.49 -11.23
N VAL A 103 15.11 2.68 -10.28
CA VAL A 103 15.71 3.98 -9.98
C VAL A 103 16.46 4.53 -11.20
N LYS A 104 17.34 3.73 -11.81
CA LYS A 104 18.10 4.16 -13.00
C LYS A 104 17.19 4.54 -14.17
N ALA A 105 16.14 3.74 -14.40
CA ALA A 105 15.16 4.01 -15.44
C ALA A 105 14.33 5.27 -15.14
N ALA A 106 13.90 5.47 -13.88
CA ALA A 106 13.17 6.66 -13.47
C ALA A 106 14.01 7.94 -13.62
N CYS A 107 15.30 7.92 -13.22
CA CYS A 107 16.23 9.03 -13.45
C CYS A 107 16.38 9.36 -14.94
N SER A 108 16.52 8.34 -15.79
CA SER A 108 16.62 8.53 -17.23
C SER A 108 15.34 9.11 -17.84
N LEU A 109 14.16 8.64 -17.42
CA LEU A 109 12.86 9.13 -17.91
C LEU A 109 12.55 10.54 -17.43
N ALA A 110 12.99 10.90 -16.21
CA ALA A 110 12.82 12.23 -15.65
C ALA A 110 13.85 13.26 -16.16
N GLU A 111 14.87 12.81 -16.91
CA GLU A 111 16.03 13.62 -17.30
C GLU A 111 16.74 14.28 -16.11
N VAL A 112 16.79 13.57 -14.97
CA VAL A 112 17.37 14.06 -13.71
C VAL A 112 18.77 13.48 -13.52
N SER A 113 19.75 14.35 -13.30
CA SER A 113 21.10 13.94 -12.92
C SER A 113 21.14 13.47 -11.46
N LYS A 114 22.07 12.57 -11.13
CA LYS A 114 22.20 12.02 -9.78
C LYS A 114 22.50 13.10 -8.73
N GLU A 115 23.12 14.22 -9.12
CA GLU A 115 23.43 15.36 -8.26
C GLU A 115 22.19 16.17 -7.87
N GLU A 116 21.10 16.09 -8.64
CA GLU A 116 19.83 16.79 -8.36
C GLU A 116 18.97 16.07 -7.32
N VAL A 117 19.21 14.77 -7.08
CA VAL A 117 18.51 14.01 -6.04
C VAL A 117 19.01 14.43 -4.66
N LYS A 118 18.16 15.11 -3.88
CA LYS A 118 18.53 15.70 -2.58
C LYS A 118 18.10 14.88 -1.37
N GLY A 119 17.22 13.91 -1.56
CA GLY A 119 16.77 13.02 -0.50
C GLY A 119 15.95 11.87 -1.08
N MET A 120 15.92 10.76 -0.35
CA MET A 120 15.15 9.58 -0.74
C MET A 120 14.46 8.91 0.45
N GLY A 121 13.37 8.21 0.17
CA GLY A 121 12.65 7.41 1.15
C GLY A 121 12.12 6.12 0.56
N PHE A 122 11.85 5.17 1.45
CA PHE A 122 11.38 3.82 1.11
C PHE A 122 10.01 3.56 1.71
N ALA A 123 9.15 2.94 0.92
CA ALA A 123 7.94 2.29 1.35
C ALA A 123 7.90 0.84 0.84
N ALA A 124 7.31 -0.07 1.59
CA ALA A 124 7.17 -1.46 1.16
C ALA A 124 5.99 -2.16 1.84
N THR A 125 5.58 -3.30 1.29
CA THR A 125 4.70 -4.23 2.01
C THR A 125 5.30 -4.62 3.36
N CYS A 126 4.45 -4.93 4.34
CA CYS A 126 4.86 -5.37 5.68
C CYS A 126 5.35 -6.84 5.73
N SER A 127 6.31 -7.17 4.86
CA SER A 127 6.91 -8.51 4.75
C SER A 127 8.10 -8.66 5.73
N LEU A 128 8.37 -9.89 6.17
CA LEU A 128 9.42 -10.18 7.16
C LEU A 128 10.72 -10.61 6.47
N VAL A 129 11.82 -9.92 6.72
CA VAL A 129 13.16 -10.20 6.16
C VAL A 129 14.07 -10.82 7.21
N ALA A 130 14.79 -11.87 6.83
CA ALA A 130 15.78 -12.58 7.64
C ALA A 130 17.20 -12.36 7.10
N VAL A 131 18.12 -11.89 7.95
CA VAL A 131 19.55 -11.75 7.60
C VAL A 131 20.49 -12.14 8.75
N ASP A 132 21.70 -12.56 8.41
CA ASP A 132 22.78 -12.87 9.35
C ASP A 132 23.53 -11.61 9.82
N ALA A 133 24.62 -11.80 10.58
CA ALA A 133 25.39 -10.71 11.19
C ALA A 133 26.04 -9.80 10.13
N GLU A 134 26.46 -10.41 9.01
CA GLU A 134 27.04 -9.76 7.84
C GLU A 134 25.98 -9.12 6.92
N GLY A 135 24.69 -9.34 7.20
CA GLY A 135 23.57 -8.84 6.40
C GLY A 135 23.25 -9.71 5.18
N SER A 136 23.76 -10.93 5.12
CA SER A 136 23.46 -11.90 4.06
C SER A 136 22.10 -12.56 4.29
N PRO A 137 21.38 -12.94 3.21
CA PRO A 137 20.09 -13.63 3.30
C PRO A 137 20.16 -14.96 4.08
N VAL A 138 19.27 -15.14 5.07
CA VAL A 138 19.05 -16.42 5.76
C VAL A 138 17.72 -17.00 5.31
N THR A 139 17.69 -18.28 4.94
CA THR A 139 16.47 -18.89 4.38
C THR A 139 15.31 -18.92 5.40
N VAL A 140 14.12 -18.59 4.93
CA VAL A 140 12.84 -18.78 5.65
C VAL A 140 11.97 -19.84 4.97
N SER A 141 12.59 -20.66 4.13
CA SER A 141 11.93 -21.63 3.25
C SER A 141 12.31 -23.06 3.61
N TRP A 142 11.34 -23.96 3.52
CA TRP A 142 11.59 -25.41 3.60
C TRP A 142 12.55 -25.93 2.52
N SER A 143 12.71 -25.19 1.40
CA SER A 143 13.63 -25.60 0.35
C SER A 143 15.10 -25.42 0.74
N GLY A 144 15.40 -24.72 1.84
CA GLY A 144 16.76 -24.38 2.24
C GLY A 144 17.46 -23.37 1.32
N ASP A 145 16.75 -22.77 0.38
CA ASP A 145 17.31 -21.79 -0.56
C ASP A 145 17.49 -20.46 0.17
N SER A 146 18.74 -20.05 0.42
CA SER A 146 19.07 -18.81 1.12
C SER A 146 18.54 -17.57 0.40
N ARG A 147 18.26 -17.63 -0.90
CA ARG A 147 17.66 -16.51 -1.64
C ARG A 147 16.22 -16.26 -1.21
N ARG A 148 15.52 -17.25 -0.67
CA ARG A 148 14.14 -17.15 -0.17
C ARG A 148 14.20 -16.78 1.32
N ASN A 149 14.50 -15.51 1.59
CA ASN A 149 14.72 -14.96 2.94
C ASN A 149 13.65 -13.95 3.38
N ILE A 150 12.55 -13.86 2.63
CA ILE A 150 11.41 -13.01 2.95
C ILE A 150 10.15 -13.84 3.06
N ILE A 151 9.45 -13.75 4.20
CA ILE A 151 8.07 -14.21 4.35
C ILE A 151 7.17 -13.04 3.95
N VAL A 152 6.42 -13.18 2.86
CA VAL A 152 5.60 -12.09 2.30
C VAL A 152 4.43 -11.77 3.23
N TRP A 153 3.95 -10.51 3.22
CA TRP A 153 2.83 -10.06 4.06
C TRP A 153 1.62 -11.01 4.02
N MET A 154 1.19 -11.44 2.83
CA MET A 154 0.04 -12.31 2.57
C MET A 154 0.27 -13.81 2.84
N ASP A 155 1.41 -14.18 3.40
CA ASP A 155 1.71 -15.56 3.79
C ASP A 155 0.89 -15.95 5.04
N HIS A 156 0.21 -17.09 4.97
CA HIS A 156 -0.68 -17.60 6.02
C HIS A 156 -0.15 -18.87 6.70
N ARG A 157 1.15 -19.19 6.57
CA ARG A 157 1.75 -20.37 7.21
C ARG A 157 1.62 -20.39 8.73
N ALA A 158 1.47 -19.21 9.34
CA ALA A 158 1.49 -18.99 10.78
C ALA A 158 0.10 -18.89 11.44
N VAL A 159 -0.95 -19.47 10.81
CA VAL A 159 -2.32 -19.46 11.36
C VAL A 159 -2.39 -20.11 12.74
N GLU A 160 -1.78 -21.28 12.92
CA GLU A 160 -1.80 -21.99 14.21
C GLU A 160 -1.10 -21.17 15.32
N GLN A 161 0.02 -20.54 15.00
CA GLN A 161 0.75 -19.67 15.92
C GLN A 161 -0.06 -18.45 16.29
N ALA A 162 -0.76 -17.82 15.33
CA ALA A 162 -1.65 -16.70 15.61
C ALA A 162 -2.81 -17.11 16.54
N GLU A 163 -3.47 -18.23 16.28
CA GLU A 163 -4.54 -18.76 17.15
C GLU A 163 -4.04 -19.02 18.57
N ARG A 164 -2.87 -19.64 18.71
CA ARG A 164 -2.22 -19.87 20.01
C ARG A 164 -1.89 -18.57 20.74
N ILE A 165 -1.32 -17.58 20.06
CA ILE A 165 -1.01 -16.27 20.67
C ILE A 165 -2.31 -15.58 21.12
N ASN A 166 -3.33 -15.56 20.28
CA ASN A 166 -4.61 -14.93 20.58
C ASN A 166 -5.33 -15.60 21.76
N SER A 167 -5.18 -16.91 21.94
CA SER A 167 -5.79 -17.65 23.06
C SER A 167 -5.31 -17.20 24.45
N ARG A 168 -4.15 -16.52 24.52
CA ARG A 168 -3.57 -16.06 25.78
C ARG A 168 -4.15 -14.74 26.29
N ASN A 169 -4.85 -13.99 25.43
CA ASN A 169 -5.51 -12.71 25.78
C ASN A 169 -4.55 -11.65 26.36
N SER A 170 -3.31 -11.59 25.87
CA SER A 170 -2.34 -10.59 26.30
C SER A 170 -2.85 -9.15 26.06
N THR A 171 -2.49 -8.24 26.97
CA THR A 171 -2.97 -6.85 26.97
C THR A 171 -2.56 -6.09 25.70
N VAL A 172 -1.48 -6.48 25.03
CA VAL A 172 -1.02 -5.83 23.79
C VAL A 172 -1.98 -6.07 22.61
N LEU A 173 -2.77 -7.15 22.64
CA LEU A 173 -3.71 -7.51 21.58
C LEU A 173 -4.84 -6.49 21.40
N GLN A 174 -5.11 -5.66 22.43
CA GLN A 174 -6.08 -4.57 22.33
C GLN A 174 -5.71 -3.55 21.24
N TYR A 175 -4.42 -3.41 20.91
CA TYR A 175 -3.94 -2.53 19.83
C TYR A 175 -4.04 -3.18 18.44
N CYS A 176 -4.40 -4.46 18.37
CA CYS A 176 -4.61 -5.22 17.13
C CYS A 176 -6.10 -5.49 16.89
N GLY A 177 -7.00 -4.69 17.48
CA GLY A 177 -8.44 -4.92 17.39
C GLY A 177 -8.94 -6.15 18.16
N GLY A 178 -8.11 -6.69 19.06
CA GLY A 178 -8.40 -7.85 19.91
C GLY A 178 -7.67 -9.14 19.52
N ALA A 179 -7.09 -9.22 18.32
CA ALA A 179 -6.41 -10.42 17.85
C ALA A 179 -5.32 -10.10 16.82
N LEU A 180 -4.20 -10.83 16.86
CA LEU A 180 -3.18 -10.81 15.82
C LEU A 180 -3.64 -11.58 14.58
N SER A 181 -3.36 -11.01 13.42
CA SER A 181 -3.43 -11.68 12.13
C SER A 181 -2.21 -12.59 11.94
N PRO A 182 -2.32 -13.76 11.26
CA PRO A 182 -1.17 -14.55 10.83
C PRO A 182 -0.20 -13.77 9.91
N GLU A 183 -0.67 -12.66 9.32
CA GLU A 183 0.12 -11.79 8.46
C GLU A 183 1.08 -10.87 9.24
N MET A 184 0.88 -10.70 10.55
CA MET A 184 1.75 -9.91 11.42
C MET A 184 3.03 -10.67 11.79
N GLN A 185 4.04 -9.95 12.31
CA GLN A 185 5.37 -10.53 12.48
C GLN A 185 5.50 -11.53 13.64
N PRO A 186 4.88 -11.34 14.83
CA PRO A 186 5.05 -12.29 15.94
C PRO A 186 4.64 -13.74 15.61
N PRO A 187 3.47 -14.00 14.96
CA PRO A 187 3.13 -15.35 14.51
C PRO A 187 4.15 -15.93 13.52
N LYS A 188 4.64 -15.14 12.56
CA LYS A 188 5.65 -15.58 11.57
C LYS A 188 6.98 -15.94 12.24
N LEU A 189 7.43 -15.14 13.20
CA LEU A 189 8.65 -15.41 13.97
C LEU A 189 8.52 -16.69 14.79
N LEU A 190 7.40 -16.88 15.48
CA LEU A 190 7.12 -18.11 16.23
C LEU A 190 7.10 -19.33 15.30
N TRP A 191 6.49 -19.19 14.12
CA TRP A 191 6.48 -20.25 13.12
C TRP A 191 7.91 -20.63 12.69
N VAL A 192 8.77 -19.64 12.36
CA VAL A 192 10.17 -19.91 11.98
C VAL A 192 10.93 -20.59 13.12
N LYS A 193 10.76 -20.14 14.36
CA LYS A 193 11.43 -20.74 15.51
C LYS A 193 11.08 -22.21 15.68
N GLU A 194 9.81 -22.57 15.48
CA GLU A 194 9.31 -23.94 15.64
C GLU A 194 9.66 -24.85 14.45
N ASN A 195 9.70 -24.30 13.24
CA ASN A 195 9.78 -25.08 12.01
C ASN A 195 11.15 -25.05 11.34
N LEU A 196 11.93 -23.99 11.54
CA LEU A 196 13.23 -23.77 10.92
C LEU A 196 14.28 -23.36 11.99
N PRO A 197 14.57 -24.24 12.97
CA PRO A 197 15.44 -23.92 14.11
C PRO A 197 16.87 -23.55 13.68
N ASP A 198 17.39 -24.17 12.60
CA ASP A 198 18.71 -23.84 12.06
C ASP A 198 18.73 -22.39 11.54
N SER A 199 17.73 -22.00 10.75
CA SER A 199 17.57 -20.62 10.30
C SER A 199 17.43 -19.65 11.47
N TRP A 200 16.58 -19.99 12.44
CA TRP A 200 16.38 -19.18 13.64
C TRP A 200 17.68 -18.89 14.39
N SER A 201 18.56 -19.90 14.51
CA SER A 201 19.87 -19.76 15.15
C SER A 201 20.84 -18.88 14.36
N MET A 202 20.78 -18.91 13.02
CA MET A 202 21.63 -18.12 12.14
C MET A 202 21.19 -16.66 12.01
N VAL A 203 19.89 -16.37 12.15
CA VAL A 203 19.39 -15.00 11.98
C VAL A 203 19.91 -14.09 13.09
N PHE A 204 20.56 -13.02 12.65
CA PHE A 204 21.04 -11.93 13.50
C PHE A 204 20.07 -10.75 13.50
N ARG A 205 19.34 -10.51 12.41
CA ARG A 205 18.29 -9.48 12.34
C ARG A 205 17.04 -9.97 11.64
N TRP A 206 15.92 -9.70 12.31
CA TRP A 206 14.58 -9.74 11.76
C TRP A 206 14.14 -8.29 11.52
N MET A 207 13.66 -8.01 10.31
CA MET A 207 13.29 -6.66 9.91
C MET A 207 12.00 -6.70 9.11
N ASP A 208 11.19 -5.66 9.24
CA ASP A 208 10.16 -5.40 8.25
C ASP A 208 10.85 -4.98 6.93
N LEU A 209 10.24 -5.28 5.78
CA LEU A 209 10.87 -5.07 4.48
C LEU A 209 11.25 -3.60 4.27
N SER A 210 10.41 -2.65 4.66
CA SER A 210 10.72 -1.23 4.50
C SER A 210 11.93 -0.80 5.34
N ASP A 211 12.07 -1.35 6.55
CA ASP A 211 13.23 -1.10 7.41
C ASP A 211 14.51 -1.74 6.86
N TRP A 212 14.41 -2.96 6.32
CA TRP A 212 15.53 -3.62 5.63
C TRP A 212 16.02 -2.79 4.44
N LEU A 213 15.12 -2.18 3.67
CA LEU A 213 15.50 -1.32 2.55
C LEU A 213 16.28 -0.09 3.02
N SER A 214 15.82 0.59 4.07
CA SER A 214 16.55 1.71 4.65
C SER A 214 17.91 1.29 5.22
N TYR A 215 17.98 0.18 5.97
CA TYR A 215 19.23 -0.38 6.48
C TYR A 215 20.19 -0.76 5.34
N ARG A 216 19.70 -1.40 4.28
CA ARG A 216 20.52 -1.78 3.12
C ARG A 216 21.08 -0.56 2.37
N ALA A 217 20.38 0.56 2.44
CA ALA A 217 20.83 1.84 1.87
C ALA A 217 21.88 2.54 2.75
N THR A 218 21.72 2.52 4.08
CA THR A 218 22.45 3.42 5.01
C THR A 218 23.44 2.72 5.95
N GLY A 219 23.24 1.43 6.22
CA GLY A 219 23.91 0.69 7.30
C GLY A 219 23.38 1.02 8.70
N ASP A 220 22.36 1.89 8.81
CA ASP A 220 21.75 2.30 10.08
C ASP A 220 20.63 1.31 10.46
N ASP A 221 20.72 0.76 11.67
CA ASP A 221 19.83 -0.28 12.18
C ASP A 221 18.58 0.29 12.90
N THR A 222 18.34 1.60 12.81
CA THR A 222 17.15 2.26 13.36
C THR A 222 15.89 1.82 12.61
N ARG A 223 14.84 1.42 13.36
CA ARG A 223 13.55 0.96 12.84
C ARG A 223 12.54 2.10 12.69
N SER A 224 11.59 1.94 11.79
CA SER A 224 10.44 2.84 11.73
C SER A 224 9.47 2.61 12.88
N LEU A 225 8.96 3.70 13.47
CA LEU A 225 7.78 3.61 14.34
C LEU A 225 6.56 3.04 13.58
N CYS A 226 6.45 3.24 12.27
CA CYS A 226 5.35 2.69 11.48
C CYS A 226 5.33 1.17 11.50
N THR A 227 6.44 0.53 11.12
CA THR A 227 6.54 -0.93 11.02
C THR A 227 6.35 -1.56 12.38
N THR A 228 7.15 -1.14 13.36
CA THR A 228 7.19 -1.72 14.71
C THR A 228 5.84 -1.62 15.41
N VAL A 229 5.21 -0.44 15.41
CA VAL A 229 3.92 -0.23 16.09
C VAL A 229 2.80 -1.03 15.41
N CYS A 230 2.74 -1.01 14.07
CA CYS A 230 1.61 -1.59 13.36
C CYS A 230 1.68 -3.13 13.25
N LYS A 231 2.87 -3.73 13.23
CA LYS A 231 3.05 -5.15 12.86
C LYS A 231 3.91 -5.97 13.81
N TRP A 232 4.57 -5.33 14.78
CA TRP A 232 5.44 -5.98 15.77
C TRP A 232 4.96 -5.80 17.21
N THR A 233 3.74 -5.31 17.43
CA THR A 233 3.17 -5.09 18.77
C THR A 233 3.94 -4.09 19.64
N TYR A 234 4.77 -3.24 19.04
CA TYR A 234 5.52 -2.21 19.75
C TYR A 234 4.61 -1.07 20.23
N LEU A 235 4.75 -0.67 21.49
CA LEU A 235 3.95 0.37 22.12
C LEU A 235 4.57 1.76 21.87
N GLY A 236 4.37 2.30 20.68
CA GLY A 236 4.97 3.59 20.27
C GLY A 236 4.64 4.78 21.19
N HIS A 237 3.54 4.72 21.93
CA HIS A 237 3.14 5.77 22.88
C HIS A 237 4.05 5.87 24.12
N ALA A 238 4.98 4.94 24.32
CA ALA A 238 6.09 5.10 25.26
C ALA A 238 6.90 6.39 25.02
N HIS A 239 6.85 6.94 23.80
CA HIS A 239 7.56 8.15 23.38
C HIS A 239 6.75 9.46 23.47
N MET A 240 5.45 9.43 23.80
CA MET A 240 4.51 10.56 23.66
C MET A 240 4.92 11.85 24.39
N HIS A 241 5.80 11.78 25.39
CA HIS A 241 6.27 12.94 26.17
C HIS A 241 7.79 13.12 26.15
N GLN A 242 8.51 12.31 25.37
CA GLN A 242 9.97 12.29 25.38
C GLN A 242 10.57 13.01 24.17
N ASN A 243 9.89 12.96 23.01
CA ASN A 243 10.37 13.52 21.75
C ASN A 243 9.22 14.10 20.94
N ASN A 244 9.54 15.09 20.10
CA ASN A 244 8.64 15.67 19.13
C ASN A 244 9.22 15.49 17.72
N GLU A 245 8.40 15.68 16.69
CA GLU A 245 8.81 15.47 15.31
C GLU A 245 9.90 16.44 14.83
N LYS A 246 9.85 17.71 15.25
CA LYS A 246 10.78 18.76 14.78
C LYS A 246 12.20 18.56 15.30
N ASP A 247 12.31 17.99 16.48
CA ASP A 247 13.55 17.59 17.14
C ASP A 247 13.76 16.06 17.04
N SER A 248 13.22 15.45 15.97
CA SER A 248 13.30 14.00 15.76
C SER A 248 14.74 13.51 15.80
N ARG A 249 14.97 12.56 16.70
CA ARG A 249 16.19 11.78 16.87
C ARG A 249 15.83 10.30 16.83
N ASP A 250 16.83 9.48 16.61
CA ASP A 250 16.74 8.06 16.92
C ASP A 250 16.51 7.90 18.45
N MET A 251 15.62 6.98 18.82
CA MET A 251 15.14 6.80 20.18
C MET A 251 15.38 5.36 20.61
N GLU A 252 15.85 5.17 21.83
CA GLU A 252 15.93 3.83 22.42
C GLU A 252 14.56 3.14 22.38
N ALA A 253 14.53 1.89 21.94
CA ALA A 253 13.29 1.16 21.69
C ALA A 253 12.62 0.65 22.98
N CYS A 254 12.14 1.57 23.83
CA CYS A 254 11.55 1.26 25.15
C CYS A 254 10.07 0.81 25.14
N GLY A 255 9.44 0.68 23.98
CA GLY A 255 8.05 0.25 23.81
C GLY A 255 7.87 -1.25 23.54
N TRP A 256 8.93 -2.06 23.61
CA TRP A 256 8.78 -3.51 23.56
C TRP A 256 8.13 -4.01 24.85
N ASP A 257 7.15 -4.91 24.72
CA ASP A 257 6.48 -5.57 25.85
C ASP A 257 7.16 -6.93 26.10
N ASP A 258 8.15 -6.94 26.99
CA ASP A 258 8.98 -8.13 27.26
C ASP A 258 8.13 -9.29 27.79
N ASP A 259 7.16 -9.00 28.66
CA ASP A 259 6.23 -10.00 29.19
C ASP A 259 5.48 -10.69 28.03
N PHE A 260 5.00 -9.93 27.04
CA PHE A 260 4.34 -10.50 25.86
C PHE A 260 5.28 -11.41 25.05
N TRP A 261 6.52 -10.98 24.76
CA TRP A 261 7.46 -11.79 23.97
C TRP A 261 7.88 -13.08 24.71
N GLU A 262 8.06 -13.00 26.02
CA GLU A 262 8.33 -14.18 26.87
C GLU A 262 7.12 -15.12 26.90
N GLU A 263 5.92 -14.58 27.13
CA GLU A 263 4.65 -15.31 27.17
C GLU A 263 4.41 -16.11 25.89
N ILE A 264 4.77 -15.55 24.72
CA ILE A 264 4.60 -16.22 23.43
C ILE A 264 5.70 -17.22 23.06
N GLY A 265 6.74 -17.34 23.89
CA GLY A 265 7.86 -18.27 23.67
C GLY A 265 8.96 -17.69 22.77
N LEU A 266 9.10 -16.37 22.71
CA LEU A 266 10.09 -15.63 21.92
C LEU A 266 11.02 -14.77 22.81
N SER A 267 11.31 -15.24 24.03
CA SER A 267 12.19 -14.56 25.00
C SER A 267 13.62 -14.30 24.48
N ASP A 268 14.09 -15.12 23.54
CA ASP A 268 15.38 -14.96 22.87
C ASP A 268 15.46 -13.74 21.94
N LEU A 269 14.33 -13.10 21.64
CA LEU A 269 14.31 -11.79 21.00
C LEU A 269 14.44 -10.65 22.01
N VAL A 270 14.09 -10.87 23.27
CA VAL A 270 14.32 -9.92 24.37
C VAL A 270 15.79 -9.94 24.79
N ASP A 271 16.38 -11.15 24.81
CA ASP A 271 17.79 -11.37 25.10
C ASP A 271 18.71 -10.46 24.29
N GLY A 272 19.67 -9.83 24.98
CA GLY A 272 20.56 -8.86 24.35
C GLY A 272 19.87 -7.57 23.97
N HIS A 273 18.87 -7.11 24.74
CA HIS A 273 18.19 -5.83 24.56
C HIS A 273 17.62 -5.69 23.14
N HIS A 274 16.79 -6.63 22.70
CA HIS A 274 16.06 -6.54 21.43
C HIS A 274 16.92 -6.39 20.18
N ALA A 275 18.20 -6.78 20.24
CA ALA A 275 19.16 -6.56 19.14
C ALA A 275 18.69 -7.12 17.80
N LYS A 276 18.01 -8.27 17.83
CA LYS A 276 17.53 -8.95 16.62
C LYS A 276 16.34 -8.25 15.97
N ILE A 277 15.54 -7.48 16.72
CA ILE A 277 14.29 -6.87 16.22
C ILE A 277 14.35 -5.34 16.17
N GLY A 278 15.27 -4.71 16.89
CA GLY A 278 15.56 -3.28 16.83
C GLY A 278 15.72 -2.66 18.21
N ARG A 279 16.89 -2.03 18.43
CA ARG A 279 17.22 -1.25 19.64
C ARG A 279 16.88 0.22 19.55
N SER A 280 16.69 0.71 18.32
CA SER A 280 16.43 2.10 18.04
C SER A 280 15.23 2.23 17.11
N VAL A 281 14.38 3.21 17.37
CA VAL A 281 13.21 3.57 16.57
C VAL A 281 13.21 5.06 16.26
N ALA A 282 12.63 5.47 15.14
CA ALA A 282 12.49 6.88 14.80
C ALA A 282 11.15 7.21 14.13
N PHE A 283 10.79 8.50 14.16
CA PHE A 283 9.64 8.99 13.40
C PHE A 283 9.85 8.81 11.88
N PRO A 284 8.78 8.61 11.11
CA PRO A 284 8.85 8.57 9.65
C PRO A 284 9.58 9.80 9.08
N GLY A 285 10.54 9.56 8.17
CA GLY A 285 11.33 10.62 7.54
C GLY A 285 12.52 11.14 8.35
N HIS A 286 12.80 10.60 9.54
CA HIS A 286 14.03 10.88 10.28
C HIS A 286 15.27 10.52 9.44
N PRO A 287 16.31 11.38 9.34
CA PRO A 287 17.50 11.09 8.56
C PRO A 287 18.34 9.98 9.19
N LEU A 288 18.61 8.92 8.43
CA LEU A 288 19.35 7.74 8.88
C LEU A 288 20.85 7.82 8.56
N GLY A 289 21.68 7.52 9.56
CA GLY A 289 23.13 7.48 9.48
C GLY A 289 23.73 8.71 8.81
N SER A 290 24.69 8.48 7.92
CA SER A 290 25.27 9.51 7.04
C SER A 290 24.60 9.55 5.67
N GLY A 291 23.37 9.04 5.54
CA GLY A 291 22.66 8.86 4.28
C GLY A 291 23.13 7.64 3.48
N LEU A 292 22.92 7.68 2.17
CA LEU A 292 23.17 6.58 1.24
C LEU A 292 24.66 6.17 1.24
N THR A 293 24.95 4.91 1.56
CA THR A 293 26.33 4.39 1.56
C THR A 293 26.95 4.40 0.16
N SER A 294 28.27 4.42 0.07
CA SER A 294 28.99 4.35 -1.21
C SER A 294 28.63 3.11 -2.04
N THR A 295 28.42 1.96 -1.37
CA THR A 295 28.01 0.70 -2.02
C THR A 295 26.62 0.83 -2.61
N ALA A 296 25.63 1.26 -1.81
CA ALA A 296 24.26 1.45 -2.27
C ALA A 296 24.17 2.53 -3.37
N ALA A 297 24.90 3.63 -3.24
CA ALA A 297 24.96 4.69 -4.26
C ALA A 297 25.47 4.16 -5.61
N LYS A 298 26.53 3.34 -5.62
CA LYS A 298 27.04 2.70 -6.84
C LYS A 298 26.01 1.77 -7.47
N GLU A 299 25.32 0.96 -6.66
CA GLU A 299 24.31 0.03 -7.12
C GLU A 299 23.09 0.76 -7.71
N LEU A 300 22.60 1.82 -7.05
CA LEU A 300 21.44 2.61 -7.49
C LEU A 300 21.77 3.61 -8.60
N GLY A 301 23.06 3.91 -8.85
CA GLY A 301 23.47 4.93 -9.81
C GLY A 301 23.31 6.37 -9.28
N LEU A 302 23.42 6.55 -7.98
CA LEU A 302 23.22 7.82 -7.27
C LEU A 302 24.52 8.33 -6.62
N VAL A 303 24.43 9.45 -5.90
CA VAL A 303 25.54 10.05 -5.13
C VAL A 303 25.53 9.50 -3.70
N ALA A 304 26.71 9.16 -3.17
CA ALA A 304 26.84 8.76 -1.77
C ALA A 304 26.54 9.95 -0.84
N GLY A 305 25.95 9.66 0.32
CA GLY A 305 25.57 10.66 1.32
C GLY A 305 24.24 11.36 1.05
N ILE A 306 23.48 10.97 0.02
CA ILE A 306 22.09 11.44 -0.14
C ILE A 306 21.31 11.06 1.13
N PRO A 307 20.65 12.02 1.80
CA PRO A 307 19.81 11.75 2.97
C PRO A 307 18.75 10.69 2.68
N VAL A 308 18.63 9.72 3.58
CA VAL A 308 17.63 8.65 3.53
C VAL A 308 16.74 8.77 4.76
N GLY A 309 15.43 8.86 4.56
CA GLY A 309 14.46 8.92 5.65
C GLY A 309 14.09 7.53 6.19
N THR A 310 13.83 7.43 7.49
CA THR A 310 13.18 6.27 8.11
C THR A 310 11.88 5.94 7.38
N SER A 311 11.69 4.64 7.13
CA SER A 311 10.74 4.09 6.17
C SER A 311 9.27 4.14 6.62
N LEU A 312 8.35 3.77 5.73
CA LEU A 312 6.93 3.52 6.04
C LEU A 312 6.47 2.20 5.40
N ILE A 313 5.41 1.60 5.94
CA ILE A 313 4.63 0.60 5.21
C ILE A 313 3.94 1.29 4.01
N ASP A 314 3.83 0.60 2.87
CA ASP A 314 3.26 1.09 1.61
C ASP A 314 1.92 1.83 1.76
N ALA A 315 0.95 1.24 2.48
CA ALA A 315 -0.33 1.88 2.74
C ALA A 315 -0.15 3.20 3.50
N HIS A 316 0.74 3.23 4.50
CA HIS A 316 0.98 4.41 5.34
C HIS A 316 1.68 5.51 4.54
N ALA A 317 2.61 5.15 3.66
CA ALA A 317 3.18 6.07 2.68
C ALA A 317 2.09 6.62 1.73
N GLY A 318 1.16 5.78 1.26
CA GLY A 318 -0.02 6.23 0.51
C GLY A 318 -0.88 7.24 1.29
N GLY A 319 -1.06 7.04 2.59
CA GLY A 319 -1.68 7.99 3.50
C GLY A 319 -0.93 9.32 3.58
N VAL A 320 0.38 9.27 3.81
CA VAL A 320 1.26 10.45 3.86
C VAL A 320 1.26 11.22 2.54
N GLY A 321 1.36 10.54 1.39
CA GLY A 321 1.37 11.16 0.07
C GLY A 321 0.00 11.59 -0.45
N SER A 322 -1.04 11.46 0.37
CA SER A 322 -2.38 11.89 -0.02
C SER A 322 -3.03 12.87 0.95
N LEU A 323 -2.83 12.73 2.26
CA LEU A 323 -3.49 13.52 3.29
C LEU A 323 -3.23 15.02 3.14
N ILE A 324 -4.30 15.81 3.23
CA ILE A 324 -4.26 17.28 3.14
C ILE A 324 -4.69 17.86 4.48
N ARG A 325 -3.82 18.71 5.08
CA ARG A 325 -3.91 19.19 6.47
C ARG A 325 -5.28 19.68 6.95
N LYS A 326 -6.08 20.29 6.07
CA LYS A 326 -7.37 20.87 6.46
C LYS A 326 -8.40 19.84 6.95
N LEU A 327 -8.13 18.55 6.78
CA LEU A 327 -9.14 17.51 6.95
C LEU A 327 -8.77 16.43 7.98
N TYR A 328 -7.70 16.59 8.77
CA TYR A 328 -7.20 15.52 9.65
C TYR A 328 -8.21 14.98 10.66
N ALA A 329 -9.17 15.79 11.12
CA ALA A 329 -10.14 15.37 12.12
C ALA A 329 -11.32 14.55 11.55
N VAL A 330 -11.55 14.60 10.23
CA VAL A 330 -12.78 14.09 9.60
C VAL A 330 -12.54 13.24 8.35
N VAL A 331 -11.27 12.90 8.07
CA VAL A 331 -10.89 12.12 6.88
C VAL A 331 -10.43 10.72 7.21
N MET A 332 -10.95 9.79 6.41
CA MET A 332 -10.38 8.45 6.26
C MET A 332 -9.70 8.33 4.89
N VAL A 333 -8.49 7.79 4.87
CA VAL A 333 -7.76 7.44 3.65
C VAL A 333 -8.02 5.98 3.28
N LEU A 334 -8.53 5.77 2.07
CA LEU A 334 -8.64 4.48 1.39
C LEU A 334 -7.42 4.29 0.51
N VAL A 335 -6.56 3.34 0.87
CA VAL A 335 -5.46 2.90 -0.02
C VAL A 335 -5.91 1.65 -0.75
N CYS A 336 -6.35 1.83 -1.99
CA CYS A 336 -7.00 0.81 -2.79
C CYS A 336 -6.01 0.04 -3.69
N GLY A 337 -5.91 -1.27 -3.50
CA GLY A 337 -5.12 -2.17 -4.33
C GLY A 337 -5.72 -3.57 -4.38
N THR A 338 -4.88 -4.59 -4.31
CA THR A 338 -5.28 -6.00 -4.18
C THR A 338 -6.22 -6.19 -2.97
N SER A 339 -5.86 -5.57 -1.85
CA SER A 339 -6.67 -5.33 -0.66
C SER A 339 -6.90 -3.82 -0.49
N THR A 340 -7.66 -3.40 0.53
CA THR A 340 -7.82 -1.97 0.84
C THR A 340 -7.62 -1.71 2.31
N CYS A 341 -6.78 -0.72 2.62
CA CYS A 341 -6.57 -0.23 3.98
C CYS A 341 -7.37 1.05 4.20
N HIS A 342 -7.98 1.15 5.38
CA HIS A 342 -8.85 2.26 5.81
C HIS A 342 -8.17 2.96 6.99
N MET A 343 -7.51 4.08 6.74
CA MET A 343 -6.72 4.76 7.75
C MET A 343 -7.36 6.07 8.18
N ALA A 344 -7.55 6.25 9.49
CA ALA A 344 -8.00 7.49 10.09
C ALA A 344 -7.03 7.90 11.20
N ILE A 345 -6.78 9.20 11.37
CA ILE A 345 -5.93 9.72 12.43
C ILE A 345 -6.75 10.49 13.45
N SER A 346 -6.34 10.44 14.71
CA SER A 346 -6.98 11.17 15.81
C SER A 346 -5.94 11.69 16.78
N GLN A 347 -6.26 12.80 17.45
CA GLN A 347 -5.52 13.27 18.62
C GLN A 347 -5.82 12.40 19.85
N ASN A 348 -6.98 11.74 19.87
CA ASN A 348 -7.41 10.90 20.97
C ASN A 348 -7.05 9.44 20.72
N LYS A 349 -6.80 8.72 21.81
CA LYS A 349 -6.60 7.27 21.80
C LYS A 349 -7.97 6.58 21.70
N LEU A 350 -8.30 6.04 20.53
CA LEU A 350 -9.59 5.39 20.25
C LEU A 350 -9.40 3.88 20.05
N PHE A 351 -9.93 3.07 20.97
CA PHE A 351 -10.00 1.62 20.81
C PHE A 351 -11.31 1.25 20.09
N ILE A 352 -11.18 0.52 18.99
CA ILE A 352 -12.30 0.19 18.11
C ILE A 352 -12.27 -1.32 17.88
N PRO A 353 -13.25 -2.09 18.39
CA PRO A 353 -13.28 -3.54 18.23
C PRO A 353 -13.19 -3.97 16.76
N GLY A 354 -12.34 -4.94 16.44
CA GLY A 354 -12.15 -5.45 15.07
C GLY A 354 -11.47 -4.49 14.09
N VAL A 355 -10.87 -3.41 14.60
CA VAL A 355 -10.08 -2.45 13.83
C VAL A 355 -8.72 -2.29 14.49
N TRP A 356 -7.64 -2.30 13.71
CA TRP A 356 -6.29 -2.20 14.25
C TRP A 356 -5.98 -0.78 14.73
N GLY A 357 -5.07 -0.66 15.69
CA GLY A 357 -4.79 0.56 16.41
C GLY A 357 -5.48 0.63 17.78
N PRO A 358 -5.38 1.76 18.48
CA PRO A 358 -4.79 3.01 18.04
C PRO A 358 -3.25 2.97 18.10
N TYR A 359 -2.60 3.32 16.99
CA TYR A 359 -1.14 3.29 16.83
C TYR A 359 -0.54 4.69 16.91
N TRP A 360 0.21 4.99 17.97
CA TRP A 360 0.80 6.31 18.15
C TRP A 360 1.94 6.55 17.15
N SER A 361 1.88 7.68 16.44
CA SER A 361 2.91 8.18 15.52
C SER A 361 3.32 7.21 14.40
N ALA A 362 2.43 6.28 14.05
CA ALA A 362 2.72 5.23 13.07
C ALA A 362 2.58 5.68 11.60
N MET A 363 1.98 6.84 11.33
CA MET A 363 1.87 7.41 9.98
C MET A 363 2.13 8.91 9.99
N VAL A 364 1.32 9.66 10.73
CA VAL A 364 1.53 11.09 10.97
C VAL A 364 2.08 11.22 12.40
N PRO A 365 3.25 11.85 12.61
CA PRO A 365 3.81 12.01 13.94
C PRO A 365 2.84 12.73 14.89
N GLU A 366 2.90 12.34 16.16
CA GLU A 366 2.09 12.92 17.23
C GLU A 366 0.56 12.75 17.06
N HIS A 367 0.13 11.74 16.29
CA HIS A 367 -1.26 11.36 16.14
C HIS A 367 -1.43 9.84 16.36
N TRP A 368 -2.60 9.44 16.82
CA TRP A 368 -3.02 8.04 16.85
C TRP A 368 -3.60 7.64 15.50
N LEU A 369 -3.16 6.50 14.98
CA LEU A 369 -3.67 5.90 13.75
C LEU A 369 -4.63 4.76 14.06
N THR A 370 -5.79 4.78 13.42
CA THR A 370 -6.73 3.66 13.29
C THR A 370 -6.56 3.04 11.91
N GLU A 371 -6.41 1.72 11.82
CA GLU A 371 -6.14 0.99 10.57
C GLU A 371 -7.16 -0.14 10.37
N GLY A 372 -8.29 0.16 9.72
CA GLY A 372 -9.21 -0.84 9.20
C GLY A 372 -8.69 -1.46 7.91
N GLY A 373 -9.33 -2.54 7.46
CA GLY A 373 -9.07 -3.05 6.12
C GLY A 373 -10.07 -4.07 5.60
N GLN A 374 -10.02 -4.26 4.29
CA GLN A 374 -10.71 -5.31 3.56
C GLN A 374 -9.66 -6.19 2.88
N SER A 375 -9.63 -7.49 3.24
CA SER A 375 -8.58 -8.42 2.84
C SER A 375 -8.51 -8.67 1.33
N ALA A 376 -9.65 -8.56 0.63
CA ALA A 376 -9.71 -8.69 -0.82
C ALA A 376 -10.66 -7.64 -1.41
N THR A 377 -10.13 -6.75 -2.26
CA THR A 377 -10.93 -5.76 -3.00
C THR A 377 -10.62 -5.85 -4.49
N GLY A 378 -9.44 -5.41 -4.92
CA GLY A 378 -8.97 -5.60 -6.29
C GLY A 378 -8.88 -7.09 -6.64
N ALA A 379 -8.31 -7.90 -5.74
CA ALA A 379 -8.25 -9.35 -5.92
C ALA A 379 -9.64 -10.00 -6.04
N LEU A 380 -10.64 -9.47 -5.34
CA LEU A 380 -12.00 -9.97 -5.44
C LEU A 380 -12.63 -9.62 -6.80
N LEU A 381 -12.41 -8.40 -7.30
CA LEU A 381 -12.86 -8.01 -8.63
C LEU A 381 -12.19 -8.86 -9.71
N ASP A 382 -10.87 -9.06 -9.63
CA ASP A 382 -10.13 -9.93 -10.54
C ASP A 382 -10.68 -11.35 -10.47
N TYR A 383 -10.83 -11.91 -9.26
CA TYR A 383 -11.37 -13.26 -9.05
C TYR A 383 -12.76 -13.44 -9.70
N MET A 384 -13.68 -12.50 -9.47
CA MET A 384 -15.03 -12.55 -10.01
C MET A 384 -15.02 -12.52 -11.55
N VAL A 385 -14.12 -11.74 -12.13
CA VAL A 385 -14.01 -11.61 -13.58
C VAL A 385 -13.30 -12.82 -14.19
N GLU A 386 -12.18 -13.27 -13.64
CA GLU A 386 -11.37 -14.36 -14.19
C GLU A 386 -12.08 -15.71 -14.15
N ASN A 387 -12.95 -15.94 -13.15
CA ASN A 387 -13.64 -17.22 -12.98
C ASN A 387 -14.97 -17.33 -13.74
N HIS A 388 -15.39 -16.29 -14.46
CA HIS A 388 -16.61 -16.33 -15.26
C HIS A 388 -16.34 -16.80 -16.70
N VAL A 389 -17.23 -17.62 -17.27
CA VAL A 389 -17.04 -18.23 -18.60
C VAL A 389 -16.92 -17.20 -19.74
N ALA A 390 -17.54 -16.03 -19.60
CA ALA A 390 -17.45 -14.93 -20.56
C ALA A 390 -16.10 -14.19 -20.56
N SER A 391 -15.24 -14.44 -19.57
CA SER A 391 -14.01 -13.68 -19.33
C SER A 391 -13.01 -13.70 -20.50
N PRO A 392 -12.66 -14.86 -21.09
CA PRO A 392 -11.70 -14.89 -22.20
C PRO A 392 -12.19 -14.10 -23.42
N HIS A 393 -13.50 -14.12 -23.68
CA HIS A 393 -14.08 -13.38 -24.80
C HIS A 393 -14.04 -11.86 -24.56
N LEU A 394 -14.43 -11.42 -23.35
CA LEU A 394 -14.36 -10.01 -22.98
C LEU A 394 -12.93 -9.47 -22.94
N ALA A 395 -11.97 -10.25 -22.44
CA ALA A 395 -10.56 -9.88 -22.44
C ALA A 395 -10.04 -9.61 -23.87
N ASN A 396 -10.39 -10.48 -24.83
CA ASN A 396 -10.04 -10.29 -26.24
C ASN A 396 -10.70 -9.03 -26.84
N ARG A 397 -11.97 -8.76 -26.49
CA ARG A 397 -12.67 -7.56 -26.93
C ARG A 397 -12.05 -6.29 -26.35
N ALA A 398 -11.76 -6.26 -25.05
CA ALA A 398 -11.10 -5.14 -24.39
C ALA A 398 -9.74 -4.85 -25.04
N ALA A 399 -8.94 -5.89 -25.29
CA ALA A 399 -7.66 -5.78 -25.98
C ALA A 399 -7.79 -5.21 -27.41
N SER A 400 -8.80 -5.66 -28.18
CA SER A 400 -9.06 -5.14 -29.54
C SER A 400 -9.43 -3.66 -29.55
N GLN A 401 -10.06 -3.18 -28.47
CA GLN A 401 -10.47 -1.78 -28.30
C GLN A 401 -9.40 -0.94 -27.59
N ARG A 402 -8.30 -1.55 -27.13
CA ARG A 402 -7.23 -0.92 -26.34
C ARG A 402 -7.76 -0.24 -25.08
N ILE A 403 -8.75 -0.85 -24.44
CA ILE A 403 -9.30 -0.42 -23.16
C ILE A 403 -9.10 -1.50 -22.10
N SER A 404 -9.21 -1.12 -20.83
CA SER A 404 -9.18 -2.10 -19.75
C SER A 404 -10.45 -2.96 -19.75
N LEU A 405 -10.35 -4.17 -19.19
CA LEU A 405 -11.49 -5.06 -19.02
C LEU A 405 -12.59 -4.42 -18.14
N PHE A 406 -12.19 -3.70 -17.10
CA PHE A 406 -13.11 -2.95 -16.24
C PHE A 406 -13.82 -1.81 -16.98
N GLU A 407 -13.11 -1.08 -17.84
CA GLU A 407 -13.73 -0.05 -18.68
C GLU A 407 -14.76 -0.65 -19.65
N LEU A 408 -14.47 -1.82 -20.22
CA LEU A 408 -15.44 -2.52 -21.06
C LEU A 408 -16.68 -2.97 -20.26
N LEU A 409 -16.49 -3.52 -19.07
CA LEU A 409 -17.59 -3.90 -18.17
C LEU A 409 -18.46 -2.68 -17.79
N ASN A 410 -17.82 -1.54 -17.48
CA ASN A 410 -18.53 -0.29 -17.20
C ASN A 410 -19.39 0.17 -18.40
N LYS A 411 -18.85 0.12 -19.63
CA LYS A 411 -19.62 0.45 -20.86
C LYS A 411 -20.80 -0.50 -21.09
N ILE A 412 -20.63 -1.79 -20.78
CA ILE A 412 -21.73 -2.77 -20.86
C ILE A 412 -22.83 -2.39 -19.86
N LEU A 413 -22.48 -2.05 -18.63
CA LEU A 413 -23.44 -1.61 -17.60
C LEU A 413 -24.19 -0.34 -18.02
N GLU A 414 -23.49 0.67 -18.54
CA GLU A 414 -24.11 1.89 -19.05
C GLU A 414 -25.12 1.59 -20.17
N THR A 415 -24.75 0.72 -21.12
CA THR A 415 -25.64 0.28 -22.21
C THR A 415 -26.87 -0.46 -21.65
N MET A 416 -26.66 -1.37 -20.70
CA MET A 416 -27.75 -2.12 -20.05
C MET A 416 -28.71 -1.20 -19.30
N MET A 417 -28.20 -0.18 -18.59
CA MET A 417 -29.03 0.80 -17.90
C MET A 417 -29.99 1.49 -18.87
N LEU A 418 -29.50 1.92 -20.03
CA LEU A 418 -30.28 2.58 -21.07
C LEU A 418 -31.31 1.63 -21.71
N ASP A 419 -30.87 0.43 -22.13
CA ASP A 419 -31.72 -0.58 -22.77
C ASP A 419 -32.88 -1.01 -21.87
N LEU A 420 -32.60 -1.22 -20.59
CA LEU A 420 -33.57 -1.64 -19.57
C LEU A 420 -34.32 -0.46 -18.95
N LYS A 421 -34.04 0.78 -19.37
CA LYS A 421 -34.64 2.01 -18.85
C LYS A 421 -34.58 2.11 -17.33
N ARG A 422 -33.45 1.70 -16.76
CA ARG A 422 -33.21 1.78 -15.31
C ARG A 422 -32.96 3.24 -14.92
N PRO A 423 -33.45 3.69 -13.75
CA PRO A 423 -33.38 5.09 -13.34
C PRO A 423 -31.96 5.58 -13.06
N PHE A 424 -31.06 4.68 -12.64
CA PHE A 424 -29.65 4.94 -12.36
C PHE A 424 -28.86 3.64 -12.42
N LEU A 425 -27.55 3.70 -12.68
CA LEU A 425 -26.72 2.53 -12.98
C LEU A 425 -26.74 1.51 -11.84
N ALA A 426 -26.59 1.97 -10.59
CA ALA A 426 -26.59 1.11 -9.41
C ALA A 426 -27.83 0.21 -9.30
N SER A 427 -28.99 0.63 -9.83
CA SER A 427 -30.24 -0.16 -9.78
C SER A 427 -30.26 -1.41 -10.66
N LEU A 428 -29.24 -1.61 -11.51
CA LEU A 428 -29.11 -2.82 -12.33
C LEU A 428 -28.99 -4.09 -11.49
N THR A 429 -28.50 -3.99 -10.26
CA THR A 429 -28.28 -5.12 -9.33
C THR A 429 -29.34 -5.16 -8.23
N GLU A 430 -30.56 -4.67 -8.49
CA GLU A 430 -31.68 -4.69 -7.53
C GLU A 430 -31.87 -6.06 -6.85
N ASP A 431 -31.80 -7.14 -7.62
CA ASP A 431 -31.99 -8.51 -7.14
C ASP A 431 -30.67 -9.28 -6.92
N MET A 432 -29.52 -8.60 -6.99
CA MET A 432 -28.19 -9.23 -6.87
C MET A 432 -27.37 -8.60 -5.74
N HIS A 433 -26.91 -9.44 -4.82
CA HIS A 433 -26.21 -9.02 -3.61
C HIS A 433 -24.94 -9.84 -3.40
N VAL A 434 -23.88 -9.19 -2.96
CA VAL A 434 -22.59 -9.81 -2.67
C VAL A 434 -22.15 -9.44 -1.26
N LEU A 435 -21.91 -10.46 -0.43
CA LEU A 435 -21.09 -10.34 0.77
C LEU A 435 -19.62 -10.61 0.34
N PRO A 436 -18.71 -9.63 0.44
CA PRO A 436 -17.40 -9.66 -0.20
C PRO A 436 -16.33 -10.40 0.62
N ASP A 437 -16.67 -11.03 1.75
CA ASP A 437 -15.72 -11.67 2.67
C ASP A 437 -15.19 -13.03 2.15
N PHE A 438 -14.75 -13.10 0.89
CA PHE A 438 -14.21 -14.31 0.25
C PHE A 438 -12.90 -14.78 0.88
N HIS A 439 -12.23 -13.88 1.61
CA HIS A 439 -10.99 -14.13 2.32
C HIS A 439 -11.09 -13.70 3.79
N GLY A 440 -12.24 -13.98 4.41
CA GLY A 440 -12.55 -13.54 5.77
C GLY A 440 -12.89 -12.05 5.83
N ASN A 441 -13.36 -11.61 7.01
CA ASN A 441 -13.59 -10.21 7.32
C ASN A 441 -12.50 -9.70 8.26
N ARG A 442 -11.63 -8.81 7.79
CA ARG A 442 -10.64 -8.13 8.64
C ARG A 442 -11.29 -7.09 9.54
N SER A 443 -12.08 -6.18 8.97
CA SER A 443 -12.76 -5.12 9.70
C SER A 443 -14.18 -4.87 9.19
N PRO A 444 -15.11 -4.46 10.09
CA PRO A 444 -14.92 -4.30 11.53
C PRO A 444 -15.27 -5.57 12.33
N ILE A 445 -15.65 -6.68 11.69
CA ILE A 445 -16.10 -7.88 12.40
C ILE A 445 -14.92 -8.69 12.98
N ALA A 446 -13.77 -8.68 12.30
CA ALA A 446 -12.62 -9.51 12.64
C ALA A 446 -12.94 -11.01 12.73
N ASP A 447 -13.68 -11.52 11.74
CA ASP A 447 -13.98 -12.94 11.57
C ASP A 447 -13.21 -13.50 10.36
N PRO A 448 -12.05 -14.15 10.58
CA PRO A 448 -11.28 -14.76 9.50
C PRO A 448 -11.99 -15.97 8.87
N LYS A 449 -13.02 -16.53 9.53
CA LYS A 449 -13.80 -17.66 9.03
C LYS A 449 -14.98 -17.23 8.17
N ALA A 450 -15.27 -15.93 8.08
CA ALA A 450 -16.28 -15.39 7.17
C ALA A 450 -16.00 -15.82 5.72
N LYS A 451 -17.07 -16.08 4.98
CA LYS A 451 -17.06 -16.52 3.59
C LYS A 451 -17.90 -15.60 2.72
N GLY A 452 -17.53 -15.52 1.45
CA GLY A 452 -18.29 -14.80 0.45
C GLY A 452 -19.66 -15.42 0.20
N MET A 453 -20.66 -14.59 -0.10
CA MET A 453 -21.99 -15.03 -0.49
C MET A 453 -22.45 -14.24 -1.72
N LEU A 454 -23.08 -14.93 -2.68
CA LEU A 454 -23.71 -14.31 -3.84
C LEU A 454 -25.18 -14.72 -3.87
N CYS A 455 -26.06 -13.73 -3.91
CA CYS A 455 -27.50 -13.93 -4.05
C CYS A 455 -27.99 -13.35 -5.38
N GLY A 456 -29.06 -13.93 -5.93
CA GLY A 456 -29.63 -13.51 -7.21
C GLY A 456 -29.01 -14.16 -8.46
N LEU A 457 -28.42 -15.35 -8.30
CA LEU A 457 -27.86 -16.09 -9.45
C LEU A 457 -28.97 -16.64 -10.35
N THR A 458 -28.73 -16.59 -11.66
CA THR A 458 -29.57 -17.20 -12.71
C THR A 458 -28.72 -18.15 -13.54
N LEU A 459 -29.32 -18.83 -14.54
CA LEU A 459 -28.59 -19.65 -15.51
C LEU A 459 -27.94 -18.82 -16.64
N ASP A 460 -28.01 -17.49 -16.60
CA ASP A 460 -27.36 -16.64 -17.59
C ASP A 460 -25.83 -16.70 -17.40
N THR A 461 -25.12 -16.97 -18.48
CA THR A 461 -23.65 -16.99 -18.51
C THR A 461 -23.09 -15.95 -19.48
N SER A 462 -23.91 -14.97 -19.87
CA SER A 462 -23.56 -13.92 -20.80
C SER A 462 -22.58 -12.91 -20.21
N GLU A 463 -22.01 -12.08 -21.07
CA GLU A 463 -21.21 -10.93 -20.63
C GLU A 463 -22.02 -9.93 -19.79
N LYS A 464 -23.33 -9.84 -20.03
CA LYS A 464 -24.24 -8.98 -19.27
C LYS A 464 -24.34 -9.48 -17.82
N GLN A 465 -24.44 -10.80 -17.64
CA GLN A 465 -24.43 -11.38 -16.30
C GLN A 465 -23.11 -11.12 -15.57
N LEU A 466 -21.97 -11.27 -16.23
CA LEU A 466 -20.68 -10.94 -15.63
C LEU A 466 -20.61 -9.45 -15.25
N ALA A 467 -21.09 -8.55 -16.10
CA ALA A 467 -21.13 -7.13 -15.79
C ALA A 467 -21.97 -6.85 -14.53
N LEU A 468 -23.12 -7.50 -14.37
CA LEU A 468 -23.95 -7.41 -13.15
C LEU A 468 -23.24 -7.96 -11.91
N GLN A 469 -22.60 -9.12 -12.00
CA GLN A 469 -21.83 -9.70 -10.90
C GLN A 469 -20.67 -8.79 -10.48
N TYR A 470 -19.97 -8.22 -11.44
CA TYR A 470 -18.92 -7.23 -11.21
C TYR A 470 -19.47 -5.98 -10.50
N LEU A 471 -20.58 -5.39 -10.97
CA LEU A 471 -21.21 -4.25 -10.30
C LEU A 471 -21.66 -4.59 -8.87
N ALA A 472 -22.30 -5.75 -8.68
CA ALA A 472 -22.74 -6.18 -7.35
C ALA A 472 -21.54 -6.41 -6.40
N THR A 473 -20.39 -6.85 -6.93
CA THR A 473 -19.14 -6.98 -6.19
C THR A 473 -18.56 -5.63 -5.81
N VAL A 474 -18.51 -4.66 -6.74
CA VAL A 474 -18.11 -3.27 -6.46
C VAL A 474 -18.95 -2.69 -5.33
N GLN A 475 -20.28 -2.88 -5.40
CA GLN A 475 -21.20 -2.43 -4.35
C GLN A 475 -20.97 -3.16 -3.02
N GLY A 476 -20.76 -4.49 -3.04
CA GLY A 476 -20.43 -5.28 -1.85
C GLY A 476 -19.19 -4.75 -1.12
N ILE A 477 -18.12 -4.46 -1.87
CA ILE A 477 -16.89 -3.85 -1.35
C ILE A 477 -17.19 -2.47 -0.73
N ALA A 478 -17.97 -1.62 -1.42
CA ALA A 478 -18.36 -0.31 -0.90
C ALA A 478 -19.25 -0.40 0.36
N TYR A 479 -20.16 -1.37 0.47
CA TYR A 479 -20.94 -1.60 1.69
C TYR A 479 -20.05 -2.02 2.86
N GLY A 480 -19.02 -2.83 2.60
CA GLY A 480 -17.99 -3.14 3.60
C GLY A 480 -17.22 -1.89 4.06
N THR A 481 -16.88 -0.99 3.13
CA THR A 481 -16.28 0.31 3.48
C THR A 481 -17.23 1.18 4.31
N ARG A 482 -18.51 1.28 3.92
CA ARG A 482 -19.53 1.99 4.71
C ARG A 482 -19.62 1.44 6.13
N HIS A 483 -19.59 0.11 6.28
CA HIS A 483 -19.61 -0.53 7.59
C HIS A 483 -18.40 -0.13 8.44
N ILE A 484 -17.19 -0.13 7.87
CA ILE A 484 -15.98 0.33 8.57
C ILE A 484 -16.11 1.79 9.00
N VAL A 485 -16.57 2.68 8.11
CA VAL A 485 -16.76 4.11 8.42
C VAL A 485 -17.78 4.33 9.54
N GLU A 486 -18.96 3.72 9.43
CA GLU A 486 -20.01 3.82 10.45
C GLU A 486 -19.52 3.27 11.80
N HIS A 487 -18.78 2.16 11.80
CA HIS A 487 -18.22 1.57 13.02
C HIS A 487 -17.16 2.46 13.66
N CYS A 488 -16.24 3.03 12.86
CA CYS A 488 -15.26 3.99 13.37
C CYS A 488 -15.93 5.23 13.97
N ASN A 489 -16.96 5.77 13.30
CA ASN A 489 -17.69 6.94 13.79
C ASN A 489 -18.46 6.66 15.08
N ALA A 490 -19.04 5.46 15.21
CA ALA A 490 -19.68 5.02 16.45
C ALA A 490 -18.71 4.93 17.64
N HIS A 491 -17.40 4.88 17.39
CA HIS A 491 -16.35 4.76 18.40
C HIS A 491 -15.45 6.02 18.50
N GLY A 492 -15.96 7.18 18.07
CA GLY A 492 -15.36 8.48 18.37
C GLY A 492 -14.60 9.16 17.24
N HIS A 493 -14.53 8.55 16.04
CA HIS A 493 -14.18 9.31 14.84
C HIS A 493 -15.38 10.14 14.34
N GLU A 494 -15.10 11.13 13.50
CA GLU A 494 -16.13 11.96 12.84
C GLU A 494 -15.89 12.02 11.33
N ILE A 495 -15.70 10.84 10.71
CA ILE A 495 -15.38 10.74 9.29
C ILE A 495 -16.57 11.21 8.46
N ASP A 496 -16.38 12.29 7.71
CA ASP A 496 -17.36 12.85 6.77
C ASP A 496 -16.82 12.95 5.34
N THR A 497 -15.53 12.66 5.16
CA THR A 497 -14.82 12.80 3.89
C THR A 497 -13.88 11.62 3.72
N ILE A 498 -13.82 11.12 2.50
CA ILE A 498 -12.94 10.02 2.15
C ILE A 498 -11.88 10.57 1.22
N LEU A 499 -10.63 10.21 1.45
CA LEU A 499 -9.58 10.35 0.46
C LEU A 499 -9.31 8.97 -0.13
N ALA A 500 -9.30 8.83 -1.44
CA ALA A 500 -8.98 7.55 -2.08
C ALA A 500 -7.71 7.64 -2.93
N CYS A 501 -6.86 6.63 -2.83
CA CYS A 501 -5.69 6.46 -3.68
C CYS A 501 -5.45 5.00 -4.07
N GLY A 502 -4.47 4.77 -4.95
CA GLY A 502 -4.11 3.43 -5.43
C GLY A 502 -4.80 3.03 -6.73
N GLY A 503 -4.62 1.78 -7.17
CA GLY A 503 -4.96 1.35 -8.53
C GLY A 503 -6.46 1.41 -8.87
N LEU A 504 -7.32 1.10 -7.90
CA LEU A 504 -8.78 1.04 -8.12
C LEU A 504 -9.40 2.41 -8.37
N VAL A 505 -8.74 3.51 -8.00
CA VAL A 505 -9.31 4.86 -8.19
C VAL A 505 -9.37 5.28 -9.66
N LYS A 506 -8.65 4.57 -10.55
CA LYS A 506 -8.74 4.74 -12.01
C LYS A 506 -10.11 4.30 -12.56
N ASN A 507 -10.87 3.54 -11.78
CA ASN A 507 -12.20 3.07 -12.15
C ASN A 507 -13.27 4.03 -11.63
N ALA A 508 -13.80 4.87 -12.53
CA ALA A 508 -14.78 5.90 -12.18
C ALA A 508 -16.06 5.33 -11.55
N LEU A 509 -16.53 4.16 -12.02
CA LEU A 509 -17.69 3.47 -11.44
C LEU A 509 -17.43 3.07 -9.99
N PHE A 510 -16.26 2.47 -9.73
CA PHE A 510 -15.87 2.08 -8.37
C PHE A 510 -15.91 3.26 -7.41
N ILE A 511 -15.33 4.40 -7.79
CA ILE A 511 -15.30 5.59 -6.94
C ILE A 511 -16.69 6.22 -6.79
N GLN A 512 -17.50 6.29 -7.85
CA GLN A 512 -18.85 6.83 -7.73
C GLN A 512 -19.75 5.98 -6.83
N GLU A 513 -19.72 4.65 -6.97
CA GLU A 513 -20.49 3.74 -6.09
C GLU A 513 -20.04 3.86 -4.63
N HIS A 514 -18.73 4.02 -4.36
CA HIS A 514 -18.25 4.28 -3.00
C HIS A 514 -18.79 5.61 -2.45
N ALA A 515 -18.75 6.68 -3.23
CA ALA A 515 -19.28 7.98 -2.80
C ALA A 515 -20.79 7.88 -2.47
N ASP A 516 -21.57 7.27 -3.37
CA ASP A 516 -23.02 7.11 -3.23
C ASP A 516 -23.41 6.21 -2.04
N ILE A 517 -22.67 5.13 -1.81
CA ILE A 517 -22.96 4.15 -0.76
C ILE A 517 -22.57 4.67 0.62
N ILE A 518 -21.37 5.25 0.76
CA ILE A 518 -20.87 5.79 2.03
C ILE A 518 -21.61 7.09 2.37
N GLY A 519 -22.05 7.85 1.36
CA GLY A 519 -22.73 9.11 1.53
C GLY A 519 -21.80 10.28 1.83
N CYS A 520 -20.51 10.15 1.49
CA CYS A 520 -19.46 11.14 1.76
C CYS A 520 -18.75 11.53 0.44
N PRO A 521 -18.25 12.78 0.30
CA PRO A 521 -17.37 13.13 -0.80
C PRO A 521 -16.08 12.29 -0.78
N ILE A 522 -15.64 11.88 -1.97
CA ILE A 522 -14.34 11.22 -2.18
C ILE A 522 -13.40 12.19 -2.87
N ILE A 523 -12.25 12.44 -2.26
CA ILE A 523 -11.17 13.27 -2.79
C ILE A 523 -10.12 12.34 -3.40
N LEU A 524 -9.78 12.58 -4.67
CA LEU A 524 -8.64 11.97 -5.34
C LEU A 524 -7.46 12.95 -5.31
N PRO A 525 -6.25 12.50 -4.94
CA PRO A 525 -5.06 13.36 -4.94
C PRO A 525 -4.73 13.83 -6.37
N ARG A 526 -4.04 14.97 -6.48
CA ARG A 526 -3.53 15.48 -7.76
C ARG A 526 -2.52 14.52 -8.38
N GLU A 527 -1.67 13.93 -7.53
CA GLU A 527 -0.65 12.98 -7.94
C GLU A 527 -1.24 11.58 -8.05
N SER A 528 -0.97 10.92 -9.17
CA SER A 528 -1.49 9.58 -9.48
C SER A 528 -0.75 8.46 -8.75
N GLU A 529 0.46 8.73 -8.27
CA GLU A 529 1.32 7.77 -7.55
C GLU A 529 1.60 8.23 -6.09
N PRO A 530 0.59 8.28 -5.21
CA PRO A 530 0.74 8.85 -3.87
C PRO A 530 1.59 8.00 -2.93
N VAL A 531 1.75 6.70 -3.16
CA VAL A 531 2.69 5.88 -2.36
C VAL A 531 4.14 6.32 -2.64
N LEU A 532 4.48 6.52 -3.92
CA LEU A 532 5.78 7.06 -4.32
C LEU A 532 5.97 8.49 -3.80
N LEU A 533 4.93 9.34 -3.86
CA LEU A 533 4.99 10.69 -3.31
C LEU A 533 5.20 10.67 -1.79
N GLY A 534 4.51 9.79 -1.07
CA GLY A 534 4.68 9.60 0.37
C GLY A 534 6.10 9.20 0.74
N ALA A 535 6.70 8.26 0.00
CA ALA A 535 8.10 7.89 0.17
C ALA A 535 9.05 9.06 -0.15
N ALA A 536 8.78 9.85 -1.19
CA ALA A 536 9.57 11.03 -1.53
C ALA A 536 9.47 12.14 -0.45
N ILE A 537 8.31 12.30 0.18
CA ILE A 537 8.09 13.19 1.32
C ILE A 537 9.03 12.82 2.48
N LEU A 538 9.21 11.53 2.79
CA LEU A 538 10.18 11.06 3.80
C LEU A 538 11.60 11.53 3.45
N GLY A 539 11.99 11.40 2.18
CA GLY A 539 13.28 11.88 1.68
C GLY A 539 13.45 13.39 1.79
N ALA A 540 12.38 14.17 1.55
CA ALA A 540 12.41 15.62 1.68
C ALA A 540 12.58 16.10 3.13
N VAL A 541 11.96 15.39 4.09
CA VAL A 541 12.15 15.62 5.53
C VAL A 541 13.58 15.25 5.95
N ALA A 542 14.07 14.09 5.54
CA ALA A 542 15.44 13.64 5.83
C ALA A 542 16.50 14.61 5.27
N ALA A 543 16.24 15.18 4.09
CA ALA A 543 17.07 16.22 3.48
C ALA A 543 17.01 17.58 4.18
N ARG A 544 16.19 17.71 5.24
CA ARG A 544 15.93 18.95 5.98
C ARG A 544 15.43 20.08 5.09
N LYS A 545 14.79 19.75 3.95
CA LYS A 545 14.07 20.74 3.12
C LYS A 545 12.86 21.27 3.88
N TYR A 546 12.21 20.39 4.63
CA TYR A 546 11.09 20.69 5.53
C TYR A 546 11.45 20.24 6.94
N CYS A 547 10.99 20.97 7.96
CA CYS A 547 11.34 20.68 9.35
C CYS A 547 10.47 19.56 9.96
N SER A 548 9.44 19.11 9.25
CA SER A 548 8.51 18.06 9.68
C SER A 548 7.81 17.44 8.48
N LEU A 549 7.32 16.20 8.64
CA LEU A 549 6.42 15.51 7.73
C LEU A 549 5.15 16.34 7.50
N HIS A 550 4.62 16.98 8.55
CA HIS A 550 3.49 17.90 8.44
C HIS A 550 3.72 19.03 7.43
N GLU A 551 4.89 19.68 7.48
CA GLU A 551 5.24 20.75 6.54
C GLU A 551 5.45 20.20 5.12
N ALA A 552 6.12 19.05 5.00
CA ALA A 552 6.36 18.41 3.71
C ALA A 552 5.05 17.96 3.03
N MET A 553 4.16 17.28 3.76
CA MET A 553 2.82 16.89 3.27
C MET A 553 2.03 18.10 2.80
N LYS A 554 2.05 19.21 3.57
CA LYS A 554 1.36 20.45 3.18
C LYS A 554 1.90 21.06 1.88
N ALA A 555 3.22 20.96 1.65
CA ALA A 555 3.86 21.54 0.49
C ALA A 555 3.74 20.67 -0.76
N LEU A 556 3.83 19.34 -0.60
CA LEU A 556 3.96 18.41 -1.71
C LEU A 556 2.62 17.76 -2.11
N ASN A 557 1.66 17.61 -1.17
CA ASN A 557 0.34 17.09 -1.50
C ASN A 557 -0.59 18.18 -2.03
N ALA A 558 -1.47 17.80 -2.96
CA ALA A 558 -2.55 18.65 -3.42
C ALA A 558 -3.79 17.81 -3.76
N ALA A 559 -4.98 18.39 -3.56
CA ALA A 559 -6.22 17.79 -4.02
C ALA A 559 -6.28 17.87 -5.55
N GLY A 560 -6.74 16.79 -6.18
CA GLY A 560 -7.00 16.72 -7.61
C GLY A 560 -8.48 16.91 -7.89
N GLN A 561 -9.25 15.84 -7.75
CA GLN A 561 -10.67 15.78 -8.08
C GLN A 561 -11.51 15.47 -6.84
N VAL A 562 -12.71 16.05 -6.76
CA VAL A 562 -13.70 15.70 -5.73
C VAL A 562 -14.90 15.05 -6.42
N ILE A 563 -15.24 13.85 -5.97
CA ILE A 563 -16.41 13.09 -6.39
C ILE A 563 -17.45 13.20 -5.29
N HIS A 564 -18.63 13.71 -5.63
CA HIS A 564 -19.72 13.87 -4.67
C HIS A 564 -20.71 12.69 -4.78
N PRO A 565 -21.32 12.30 -3.65
CA PRO A 565 -22.47 11.40 -3.69
C PRO A 565 -23.60 12.01 -4.54
N SER A 566 -24.37 11.13 -5.17
CA SER A 566 -25.58 11.49 -5.90
C SER A 566 -26.54 12.28 -5.02
N LYS A 567 -27.08 13.36 -5.58
CA LYS A 567 -28.10 14.19 -4.93
C LYS A 567 -29.51 13.62 -5.08
N ASP A 568 -29.70 12.57 -5.89
CA ASP A 568 -31.01 11.94 -6.05
C ASP A 568 -31.32 11.09 -4.80
N PRO A 569 -32.38 11.43 -4.02
CA PRO A 569 -32.75 10.66 -2.83
C PRO A 569 -33.10 9.20 -3.13
N LYS A 570 -33.46 8.85 -4.37
CA LYS A 570 -33.72 7.46 -4.77
C LYS A 570 -32.45 6.61 -4.71
N VAL A 571 -31.29 7.16 -5.06
CA VAL A 571 -30.00 6.46 -5.03
C VAL A 571 -29.62 6.15 -3.59
N LYS A 572 -29.70 7.14 -2.69
CA LYS A 572 -29.45 6.92 -1.26
C LYS A 572 -30.39 5.87 -0.67
N LYS A 573 -31.70 6.00 -0.94
CA LYS A 573 -32.71 5.03 -0.45
C LYS A 573 -32.43 3.61 -0.93
N TYR A 574 -31.99 3.46 -2.18
CA TYR A 574 -31.61 2.17 -2.74
C TYR A 574 -30.41 1.55 -2.02
N HIS A 575 -29.33 2.31 -1.85
CA HIS A 575 -28.14 1.81 -1.16
C HIS A 575 -28.38 1.57 0.34
N ASP A 576 -29.21 2.36 1.02
CA ASP A 576 -29.63 2.08 2.40
C ASP A 576 -30.39 0.73 2.50
N ALA A 577 -31.23 0.41 1.51
CA ALA A 577 -31.91 -0.88 1.46
C ALA A 577 -30.92 -2.03 1.23
N LYS A 578 -30.01 -1.90 0.27
CA LYS A 578 -29.00 -2.93 -0.02
C LYS A 578 -27.96 -3.08 1.09
N TYR A 579 -27.65 -2.01 1.82
CA TYR A 579 -26.78 -2.08 2.97
C TYR A 579 -27.38 -2.92 4.10
N ARG A 580 -28.70 -2.80 4.35
CA ARG A 580 -29.39 -3.70 5.30
C ARG A 580 -29.30 -5.16 4.87
N ILE A 581 -29.54 -5.45 3.59
CA ILE A 581 -29.39 -6.81 3.03
C ILE A 581 -27.95 -7.30 3.20
N PHE A 582 -26.95 -6.47 2.90
CA PHE A 582 -25.54 -6.80 3.11
C PHE A 582 -25.24 -7.21 4.56
N ARG A 583 -25.80 -6.49 5.54
CA ARG A 583 -25.66 -6.86 6.96
C ARG A 583 -26.37 -8.18 7.28
N GLU A 584 -27.58 -8.36 6.78
CA GLU A 584 -28.36 -9.59 6.96
C GLU A 584 -27.68 -10.84 6.37
N LEU A 585 -26.96 -10.72 5.25
CA LEU A 585 -26.21 -11.83 4.66
C LEU A 585 -25.15 -12.39 5.61
N TYR A 586 -24.46 -11.53 6.37
CA TYR A 586 -23.48 -11.99 7.36
C TYR A 586 -24.18 -12.71 8.53
N GLU A 587 -25.28 -12.16 9.04
CA GLU A 587 -26.07 -12.80 10.12
C GLU A 587 -26.63 -14.16 9.68
N GLN A 588 -27.12 -14.27 8.44
CA GLN A 588 -27.56 -15.54 7.87
C GLN A 588 -26.43 -16.55 7.80
N GLN A 589 -25.22 -16.12 7.42
CA GLN A 589 -24.05 -16.98 7.41
C GLN A 589 -23.73 -17.53 8.80
N LEU A 590 -23.77 -16.68 9.83
CA LEU A 590 -23.58 -17.10 11.22
C LEU A 590 -24.65 -18.12 11.65
N SER A 591 -25.91 -17.87 11.30
CA SER A 591 -27.01 -18.81 11.55
C SER A 591 -26.78 -20.15 10.87
N HIS A 592 -26.34 -20.18 9.60
CA HIS A 592 -26.07 -21.43 8.90
C HIS A 592 -24.93 -22.21 9.56
N ARG A 593 -23.85 -21.53 9.99
CA ARG A 593 -22.74 -22.16 10.71
C ARG A 593 -23.22 -22.79 12.02
N SER A 594 -24.00 -22.06 12.81
CA SER A 594 -24.57 -22.58 14.07
C SER A 594 -25.57 -23.73 13.91
N ILE A 595 -26.22 -23.88 12.74
CA ILE A 595 -27.13 -25.02 12.48
C ILE A 595 -26.33 -26.30 12.16
N MET A 596 -25.12 -26.13 11.62
CA MET A 596 -24.25 -27.24 11.22
C MET A 596 -23.32 -27.71 12.36
N ASP A 597 -23.01 -26.83 13.31
CA ASP A 597 -22.33 -27.13 14.57
C ASP A 597 -23.24 -27.90 15.55
#